data_AF-A0A2U1KHP4-F1
#
_entry.id   AF-A0A2U1KHP4-F1
#
_cell.length_a   1.000
_cell.length_b   1.000
_cell.length_c   1.000
_cell.angle_alpha   90.00
_cell.angle_beta   90.00
_cell.angle_gamma   90.00
#
_symmetry.space_group_name_H-M   'P 1'
#
loop_
_entity.id
_entity.type
_entity.pdbx_description
1 polymer ?
#
loop_
_entity_poly.entity_id
_entity_poly.type
_entity_poly.pdbx_seq_one_letter_code
_entity_poly.pdbx_strand_id
1 'polypeptide(L)'
;MITPGETYRQTFHRFFDRWLVELNTNLECLVSAADHHNDNNDNENTEDDSHLVQLVDKCVRHYDELYKTKSDGAKQDILCMFTPTWLTSLEYTLSWIAGWRPTTAIHLFYSKSGLQLEAKLADLIPVLSTGDLGDLSLSQINRVDELQKKTVHKERVISEKMATLQESAADTNTVDLSNTISEMMRNDEGEGSKESVEKLDSLMESKKDKLQEVLHMADSLRMETLRSVVEILTPIQGVYF
;
A
#
# COMPACT_ATOMS: atom_id res chain seq x y z
N MET A 1 23.30 -20.43 -12.34
CA MET A 1 22.89 -19.29 -13.18
C MET A 1 21.67 -18.69 -12.51
N ILE A 2 21.73 -17.41 -12.13
CA ILE A 2 20.60 -16.70 -11.51
C ILE A 2 19.64 -16.35 -12.65
N THR A 3 18.37 -16.72 -12.52
CA THR A 3 17.35 -16.36 -13.51
C THR A 3 17.08 -14.85 -13.49
N PRO A 4 16.62 -14.23 -14.59
CA PRO A 4 16.32 -12.79 -14.61
C PRO A 4 15.39 -12.34 -13.47
N GLY A 5 14.38 -13.16 -13.11
CA GLY A 5 13.46 -12.88 -12.00
C GLY A 5 14.11 -12.90 -10.61
N GLU A 6 15.06 -13.81 -10.36
CA GLU A 6 15.81 -13.83 -9.09
C GLU A 6 16.72 -12.61 -8.91
N THR A 7 17.27 -12.09 -10.01
CA THR A 7 18.11 -10.88 -10.00
C THR A 7 17.29 -9.64 -9.64
N TYR A 8 16.08 -9.52 -10.18
CA TYR A 8 15.18 -8.42 -9.84
C TYR A 8 14.73 -8.50 -8.38
N ARG A 9 14.35 -9.69 -7.91
CA ARG A 9 13.90 -9.92 -6.53
C ARG A 9 14.93 -9.44 -5.50
N GLN A 10 16.21 -9.74 -5.71
CA GLN A 10 17.31 -9.26 -4.85
C GLN A 10 17.48 -7.74 -4.95
N THR A 11 17.30 -7.17 -6.14
CA THR A 11 17.42 -5.72 -6.36
C THR A 11 16.30 -4.96 -5.64
N PHE A 12 15.05 -5.43 -5.73
CA PHE A 12 13.92 -4.82 -5.03
C PHE A 12 14.06 -4.97 -3.51
N HIS A 13 14.52 -6.12 -3.02
CA HIS A 13 14.78 -6.31 -1.59
C HIS A 13 15.77 -5.27 -1.06
N ARG A 14 16.93 -5.10 -1.71
CA ARG A 14 17.91 -4.09 -1.33
C ARG A 14 17.35 -2.66 -1.40
N PHE A 15 16.51 -2.38 -2.40
CA PHE A 15 15.80 -1.11 -2.50
C PHE A 15 14.86 -0.91 -1.29
N PHE A 16 14.08 -1.93 -0.94
CA PHE A 16 13.13 -1.88 0.18
C PHE A 16 13.83 -1.67 1.52
N ASP A 17 14.98 -2.33 1.76
CA ASP A 17 15.78 -2.13 2.98
C ASP A 17 16.25 -0.67 3.11
N ARG A 18 16.75 -0.09 2.01
CA ARG A 18 17.15 1.31 1.97
C ARG A 18 15.95 2.23 2.19
N TRP A 19 14.83 1.92 1.54
CA TRP A 19 13.59 2.69 1.66
C TRP A 19 13.07 2.70 3.10
N LEU A 20 13.18 1.58 3.83
CA LEU A 20 12.82 1.49 5.25
C LEU A 20 13.70 2.36 6.15
N VAL A 21 15.02 2.40 5.91
CA VAL A 21 15.94 3.27 6.66
C VAL A 21 15.56 4.74 6.47
N GLU A 22 15.25 5.14 5.25
CA GLU A 22 14.82 6.51 4.94
C GLU A 22 13.43 6.81 5.51
N LEU A 23 12.51 5.85 5.53
CA LEU A 23 11.21 5.98 6.20
C LEU A 23 11.40 6.28 7.70
N ASN A 24 12.27 5.53 8.38
CA ASN A 24 12.56 5.77 9.80
C ASN A 24 13.17 7.16 10.04
N THR A 25 14.07 7.60 9.15
CA THR A 25 14.66 8.94 9.22
C THR A 25 13.57 10.03 9.05
N ASN A 26 12.65 9.84 8.10
CA ASN A 26 11.53 10.75 7.91
C ASN A 26 10.59 10.78 9.13
N LEU A 27 10.35 9.62 9.75
CA LEU A 27 9.57 9.52 10.99
C LEU A 27 10.22 10.29 12.15
N GLU A 28 11.53 10.16 12.34
CA GLU A 28 12.26 10.92 13.37
C GLU A 28 12.15 12.44 13.14
N CYS A 29 12.20 12.90 11.89
CA CYS A 29 11.96 14.30 11.56
C CYS A 29 10.52 14.73 11.89
N LEU A 30 9.51 13.92 11.58
CA LEU A 30 8.11 14.21 11.89
C LEU A 30 7.88 14.31 13.40
N VAL A 31 8.43 13.36 14.18
CA VAL A 31 8.35 13.38 15.65
C VAL A 31 9.00 14.64 16.21
N SER A 32 10.20 15.00 15.74
CA SER A 32 10.89 16.22 16.19
C SER A 32 10.07 17.48 15.86
N ALA A 33 9.45 17.54 14.68
CA ALA A 33 8.60 18.66 14.30
C ALA A 33 7.34 18.76 15.18
N ALA A 34 6.72 17.63 15.53
CA ALA A 34 5.57 17.59 16.44
C ALA A 34 5.92 18.10 17.84
N ASP A 35 7.09 17.71 18.36
CA ASP A 35 7.57 18.16 19.68
C ASP A 35 7.86 19.67 19.69
N HIS A 36 8.54 20.19 18.66
CA HIS A 36 8.84 21.62 18.55
C HIS A 36 7.60 22.51 18.41
N HIS A 37 6.54 22.02 17.76
CA HIS A 37 5.29 22.77 17.64
C HIS A 37 4.58 22.92 18.99
N ASN A 38 4.64 21.91 19.87
CA ASN A 38 4.05 22.00 21.21
C ASN A 38 4.76 23.05 22.11
N ASP A 39 6.06 23.24 21.91
CA ASP A 39 6.88 24.17 22.70
C ASP A 39 6.74 25.65 22.25
N ASN A 40 6.41 25.90 20.98
CA ASN A 40 6.48 27.23 20.34
C ASN A 40 5.13 27.97 20.22
N ASN A 41 4.11 27.61 20.99
CA ASN A 41 2.72 28.08 20.88
C ASN A 41 2.51 29.61 21.11
N ASP A 42 3.58 30.43 21.11
CA ASP A 42 3.59 31.85 21.43
C ASP A 42 4.05 32.81 20.30
N ASN A 43 4.54 32.41 19.10
CA ASN A 43 4.87 33.40 18.03
C ASN A 43 4.84 32.91 16.54
N GLU A 44 4.21 33.74 15.69
CA GLU A 44 4.24 33.87 14.20
C GLU A 44 4.27 32.61 13.29
N ASN A 45 3.06 32.14 12.94
CA ASN A 45 2.69 30.83 12.37
C ASN A 45 2.90 30.58 10.85
N THR A 46 3.75 31.33 10.12
CA THR A 46 3.78 31.17 8.62
C THR A 46 5.01 30.43 8.08
N GLU A 47 6.18 30.62 8.67
CA GLU A 47 7.40 29.90 8.26
C GLU A 47 7.40 28.44 8.73
N ASP A 48 6.83 28.19 9.93
CA ASP A 48 6.70 26.86 10.51
C ASP A 48 5.77 25.96 9.67
N ASP A 49 4.58 26.46 9.31
CA ASP A 49 3.63 25.76 8.45
C ASP A 49 4.23 25.33 7.10
N SER A 50 5.05 26.20 6.47
CA SER A 50 5.72 25.84 5.22
C SER A 50 6.72 24.70 5.40
N HIS A 51 7.41 24.63 6.55
CA HIS A 51 8.33 23.55 6.84
C HIS A 51 7.57 22.23 7.06
N LEU A 52 6.47 22.26 7.83
CA LEU A 52 5.62 21.09 8.05
C LEU A 52 5.05 20.53 6.74
N VAL A 53 4.55 21.41 5.85
CA VAL A 53 4.08 21.00 4.51
C VAL A 53 5.18 20.30 3.72
N GLN A 54 6.41 20.84 3.72
CA GLN A 54 7.53 20.23 3.01
C GLN A 54 7.90 18.85 3.57
N LEU A 55 7.81 18.68 4.89
CA LEU A 55 8.13 17.43 5.56
C LEU A 55 7.07 16.35 5.27
N VAL A 56 5.79 16.70 5.33
CA VAL A 56 4.69 15.80 4.96
C VAL A 56 4.77 15.44 3.47
N ASP A 57 5.01 16.40 2.58
CA ASP A 57 5.19 16.14 1.14
C ASP A 57 6.39 15.23 0.88
N LYS A 58 7.49 15.39 1.61
CA LYS A 58 8.64 14.48 1.55
C LYS A 58 8.22 13.03 1.85
N CYS A 59 7.42 12.82 2.89
CA CYS A 59 6.92 11.49 3.25
C CYS A 59 5.99 10.91 2.19
N VAL A 60 5.08 11.71 1.64
CA VAL A 60 4.18 11.28 0.57
C VAL A 60 4.96 10.92 -0.72
N ARG A 61 5.97 11.72 -1.09
CA ARG A 61 6.87 11.41 -2.23
C ARG A 61 7.70 10.16 -1.99
N HIS A 62 8.09 9.89 -0.74
CA HIS A 62 8.79 8.65 -0.38
C HIS A 62 7.93 7.41 -0.69
N TYR A 63 6.63 7.47 -0.40
CA TYR A 63 5.69 6.41 -0.79
C TYR A 63 5.45 6.35 -2.31
N ASP A 64 5.41 7.48 -3.03
CA ASP A 64 5.35 7.46 -4.50
C ASP A 64 6.51 6.66 -5.09
N GLU A 65 7.73 6.87 -4.59
CA GLU A 65 8.92 6.17 -5.08
C GLU A 65 8.78 4.66 -4.89
N LEU A 66 8.30 4.23 -3.71
CA LEU A 66 8.02 2.82 -3.44
C LEU A 66 7.07 2.23 -4.48
N TYR A 67 5.91 2.85 -4.72
CA TYR A 67 4.92 2.27 -5.65
C TYR A 67 5.32 2.39 -7.12
N LYS A 68 6.12 3.40 -7.49
CA LYS A 68 6.74 3.49 -8.82
C LYS A 68 7.71 2.33 -9.04
N THR A 69 8.67 2.13 -8.13
CA THR A 69 9.64 1.04 -8.22
C THR A 69 8.94 -0.33 -8.16
N LYS A 70 7.88 -0.46 -7.36
CA LYS A 70 7.05 -1.67 -7.28
C LYS A 70 6.32 -1.96 -8.59
N SER A 71 5.74 -0.94 -9.21
CA SER A 71 5.08 -1.04 -10.53
C SER A 71 6.06 -1.45 -11.64
N ASP A 72 7.27 -0.89 -11.64
CA ASP A 72 8.31 -1.29 -12.59
C ASP A 72 8.79 -2.73 -12.39
N GLY A 73 8.80 -3.20 -11.13
CA GLY A 73 9.07 -4.60 -10.82
C GLY A 73 7.97 -5.55 -11.25
N ALA A 74 6.72 -5.14 -11.05
CA ALA A 74 5.56 -5.92 -11.47
C ALA A 74 5.54 -6.19 -12.98
N LYS A 75 6.01 -5.22 -13.79
CA LYS A 75 6.16 -5.37 -15.25
C LYS A 75 7.23 -6.38 -15.66
N GLN A 76 8.22 -6.65 -14.79
CA GLN A 76 9.28 -7.62 -15.06
C GLN A 76 8.90 -9.02 -14.55
N ASP A 77 8.39 -9.09 -13.33
CA ASP A 77 7.91 -10.31 -12.71
C ASP A 77 6.82 -9.98 -11.67
N ILE A 78 5.56 -10.13 -12.04
CA ILE A 78 4.45 -9.88 -11.12
C ILE A 78 4.46 -10.84 -9.91
N LEU A 79 4.96 -12.07 -10.05
CA LEU A 79 4.91 -13.06 -8.99
C LEU A 79 5.82 -12.68 -7.83
N CYS A 80 6.93 -11.98 -8.10
CA CYS A 80 7.83 -11.54 -7.04
C CYS A 80 7.17 -10.52 -6.09
N MET A 81 6.16 -9.77 -6.56
CA MET A 81 5.37 -8.85 -5.71
C MET A 81 4.42 -9.58 -4.76
N PHE A 82 3.94 -10.77 -5.16
CA PHE A 82 3.03 -11.62 -4.35
C PHE A 82 3.77 -12.67 -3.52
N THR A 83 5.08 -12.78 -3.70
CA THR A 83 5.97 -13.65 -2.93
C THR A 83 7.21 -12.86 -2.49
N PRO A 84 7.02 -11.85 -1.62
CA PRO A 84 8.08 -10.94 -1.23
C PRO A 84 9.14 -11.66 -0.40
N THR A 85 10.40 -11.32 -0.63
CA THR A 85 11.53 -11.79 0.20
C THR A 85 11.99 -10.76 1.23
N TRP A 86 11.46 -9.54 1.12
CA TRP A 86 11.78 -8.38 1.95
C TRP A 86 10.76 -8.15 3.07
N LEU A 87 9.72 -8.99 3.17
CA LEU A 87 8.76 -8.97 4.27
C LEU A 87 8.98 -10.20 5.15
N THR A 88 8.74 -10.04 6.44
CA THR A 88 8.61 -11.17 7.36
C THR A 88 7.36 -12.00 7.01
N SER A 89 7.33 -13.27 7.45
CA SER A 89 6.17 -14.14 7.22
C SER A 89 4.88 -13.59 7.83
N LEU A 90 4.98 -12.87 8.95
CA LEU A 90 3.84 -12.22 9.60
C LEU A 90 3.31 -11.04 8.77
N GLU A 91 4.18 -10.13 8.36
CA GLU A 91 3.80 -8.98 7.51
C GLU A 91 3.19 -9.44 6.18
N TYR A 92 3.76 -10.51 5.59
CA TYR A 92 3.21 -11.11 4.40
C TYR A 92 1.80 -11.67 4.63
N THR A 93 1.58 -12.39 5.73
CA THR A 93 0.28 -12.99 6.05
C THR A 93 -0.81 -11.94 6.31
N LEU A 94 -0.44 -10.78 6.84
CA LEU A 94 -1.35 -9.65 7.10
C LEU A 94 -1.58 -8.75 5.86
N SER A 95 -0.90 -9.03 4.75
CA SER A 95 -1.05 -8.24 3.52
C SER A 95 -2.37 -8.58 2.81
N TRP A 96 -3.02 -7.56 2.24
CA TRP A 96 -4.22 -7.73 1.44
C TRP A 96 -3.88 -8.09 -0.01
N ILE A 97 -3.39 -7.13 -0.80
CA ILE A 97 -2.96 -7.33 -2.20
C ILE A 97 -1.53 -6.80 -2.31
N ALA A 98 -0.57 -7.67 -2.02
CA ALA A 98 0.86 -7.36 -2.00
C ALA A 98 1.21 -6.08 -1.20
N GLY A 99 0.51 -5.83 -0.08
CA GLY A 99 0.69 -4.66 0.77
C GLY A 99 -0.49 -4.43 1.72
N TRP A 100 -0.42 -3.34 2.49
CA TRP A 100 -1.45 -2.98 3.49
C TRP A 100 -2.80 -2.66 2.85
N ARG A 101 -3.87 -2.71 3.64
CA ARG A 101 -5.23 -2.44 3.17
C ARG A 101 -5.56 -0.94 3.35
N PRO A 102 -5.97 -0.19 2.31
CA PRO A 102 -6.18 1.27 2.38
C PRO A 102 -6.97 1.78 3.60
N THR A 103 -8.05 1.10 3.96
CA THR A 103 -8.89 1.38 5.15
C THR A 103 -8.13 1.31 6.47
N THR A 104 -7.02 0.57 6.55
CA THR A 104 -6.16 0.53 7.75
C THR A 104 -5.59 1.91 8.08
N ALA A 105 -5.19 2.71 7.08
CA ALA A 105 -4.70 4.07 7.34
C ALA A 105 -5.78 4.95 7.98
N ILE A 106 -7.03 4.82 7.54
CA ILE A 106 -8.18 5.55 8.09
C ILE A 106 -8.52 5.06 9.50
N HIS A 107 -8.43 3.76 9.76
CA HIS A 107 -8.64 3.22 11.11
C HIS A 107 -7.54 3.66 12.08
N LEU A 108 -6.29 3.69 11.64
CA LEU A 108 -5.17 4.21 12.43
C LEU A 108 -5.35 5.70 12.73
N PHE A 109 -5.77 6.48 11.73
CA PHE A 109 -6.15 7.88 11.90
C PHE A 109 -7.19 8.04 13.02
N TYR A 110 -8.36 7.40 12.92
CA TYR A 110 -9.39 7.52 13.96
C TYR A 110 -8.93 7.03 15.34
N SER A 111 -8.12 5.96 15.37
CA SER A 111 -7.59 5.43 16.63
C SER A 111 -6.65 6.44 17.29
N LYS A 112 -5.73 7.03 16.52
CA LYS A 112 -4.79 8.04 17.02
C LYS A 112 -5.51 9.32 17.45
N SER A 113 -6.46 9.80 16.65
CA SER A 113 -7.32 10.94 16.98
C SER A 113 -8.10 10.72 18.27
N GLY A 114 -8.70 9.54 18.43
CA GLY A 114 -9.43 9.17 19.64
C GLY A 114 -8.54 9.16 20.88
N LEU A 115 -7.34 8.58 20.77
CA LEU A 115 -6.36 8.58 21.87
C LEU A 115 -5.91 9.99 22.26
N GLN A 116 -5.64 10.86 21.29
CA GLN A 116 -5.24 12.25 21.56
C GLN A 116 -6.39 13.06 22.16
N LEU A 117 -7.63 12.86 21.69
CA LEU A 117 -8.82 13.47 22.27
C LEU A 117 -9.05 13.01 23.72
N GLU A 118 -8.91 11.71 24.00
CA GLU A 118 -9.09 11.15 25.35
C GLU A 118 -8.06 11.71 26.34
N ALA A 119 -6.78 11.78 25.94
CA ALA A 119 -5.72 12.35 26.76
C ALA A 119 -6.04 13.80 27.18
N LYS A 120 -6.51 14.63 26.23
CA LYS A 120 -6.91 16.02 26.52
C LYS A 120 -8.08 16.11 27.50
N LEU A 121 -9.07 15.23 27.35
CA LEU A 121 -10.21 15.18 28.28
C LEU A 121 -9.79 14.75 29.69
N ALA A 122 -8.83 13.83 29.79
CA ALA A 122 -8.31 13.32 31.05
C ALA A 122 -7.49 14.37 31.82
N ASP A 123 -6.67 15.16 31.13
CA ASP A 123 -5.77 16.12 31.77
C ASP A 123 -6.47 17.39 32.28
N LEU A 124 -7.77 17.57 32.00
CA LEU A 124 -8.56 18.78 32.34
C LEU A 124 -7.86 20.08 31.91
N ILE A 125 -6.93 20.00 30.96
CA ILE A 125 -6.18 21.15 30.46
C ILE A 125 -7.21 22.05 29.77
N PRO A 126 -7.29 23.34 30.16
CA PRO A 126 -8.32 24.23 29.66
C PRO A 126 -8.11 24.42 28.16
N VAL A 127 -9.05 23.91 27.36
CA VAL A 127 -9.55 24.48 26.08
C VAL A 127 -8.48 25.18 25.22
N LEU A 128 -7.28 24.62 25.10
CA LEU A 128 -6.23 25.12 24.23
C LEU A 128 -6.04 24.08 23.13
N SER A 129 -6.23 24.52 21.90
CA SER A 129 -5.99 23.70 20.70
C SER A 129 -4.50 23.35 20.67
N THR A 130 -4.17 22.08 20.86
CA THR A 130 -2.82 21.52 20.68
C THR A 130 -2.44 21.46 19.19
N GLY A 131 -3.44 21.52 18.30
CA GLY A 131 -3.26 21.44 16.85
C GLY A 131 -3.03 20.00 16.35
N ASP A 132 -3.08 19.00 17.23
CA ASP A 132 -2.90 17.59 16.89
C ASP A 132 -4.20 16.96 16.32
N LEU A 133 -4.21 15.63 16.15
CA LEU A 133 -5.39 14.92 15.64
C LEU A 133 -6.55 14.82 16.65
N GLY A 134 -6.38 15.30 17.88
CA GLY A 134 -7.48 15.50 18.83
C GLY A 134 -8.33 16.74 18.52
N ASP A 135 -7.79 17.70 17.76
CA ASP A 135 -8.47 18.98 17.42
C ASP A 135 -9.10 18.97 16.02
N LEU A 136 -9.56 17.79 15.57
CA LEU A 136 -10.21 17.68 14.26
C LEU A 136 -11.53 18.44 14.23
N SER A 137 -11.69 19.28 13.21
CA SER A 137 -12.95 19.95 12.96
C SER A 137 -14.02 18.98 12.42
N LEU A 138 -15.29 19.32 12.62
CA LEU A 138 -16.41 18.52 12.12
C LEU A 138 -16.37 18.34 10.59
N SER A 139 -15.90 19.35 9.86
CA SER A 139 -15.75 19.27 8.39
C SER A 139 -14.66 18.26 7.99
N GLN A 140 -13.55 18.18 8.74
CA GLN A 140 -12.51 17.19 8.52
C GLN A 140 -13.02 15.78 8.80
N ILE A 141 -13.69 15.56 9.93
CA ILE A 141 -14.28 14.26 10.29
C ILE A 141 -15.25 13.80 9.19
N ASN A 142 -16.16 14.67 8.74
CA ASN A 142 -17.10 14.34 7.68
C ASN A 142 -16.40 14.02 6.34
N ARG A 143 -15.32 14.75 6.01
CA ARG A 143 -14.52 14.46 4.79
C ARG A 143 -13.81 13.11 4.89
N VAL A 144 -13.28 12.74 6.06
CA VAL A 144 -12.64 11.43 6.28
C VAL A 144 -13.67 10.30 6.26
N ASP A 145 -14.88 10.50 6.81
CA ASP A 145 -15.98 9.52 6.73
C ASP A 145 -16.40 9.25 5.28
N GLU A 146 -16.54 10.31 4.47
CA GLU A 146 -16.82 10.17 3.04
C GLU A 146 -15.66 9.49 2.28
N LEU A 147 -14.41 9.81 2.65
CA LEU A 147 -13.24 9.12 2.12
C LEU A 147 -13.24 7.63 2.48
N GLN A 148 -13.63 7.28 3.70
CA GLN A 148 -13.74 5.89 4.16
C GLN A 148 -14.77 5.13 3.34
N LYS A 149 -15.98 5.67 3.15
CA LYS A 149 -17.03 5.05 2.33
C LYS A 149 -16.54 4.77 0.91
N LYS A 150 -15.88 5.75 0.28
CA LYS A 150 -15.29 5.61 -1.07
C LYS A 150 -14.19 4.55 -1.10
N THR A 151 -13.30 4.56 -0.12
CA THR A 151 -12.18 3.61 -0.01
C THR A 151 -12.69 2.19 0.17
N VAL A 152 -13.63 1.95 1.09
CA VAL A 152 -14.27 0.64 1.30
C VAL A 152 -14.92 0.13 0.02
N HIS A 153 -15.61 1.00 -0.72
CA HIS A 153 -16.23 0.61 -1.99
C HIS A 153 -15.19 0.18 -3.03
N LYS A 154 -14.11 0.96 -3.21
CA LYS A 154 -13.03 0.63 -4.15
C LYS A 154 -12.28 -0.64 -3.74
N GLU A 155 -12.02 -0.83 -2.45
CA GLU A 155 -11.42 -2.07 -1.93
C GLU A 155 -12.28 -3.30 -2.23
N ARG A 156 -13.61 -3.19 -2.08
CA ARG A 156 -14.53 -4.28 -2.42
C ARG A 156 -14.43 -4.63 -3.91
N VAL A 157 -14.46 -3.63 -4.79
CA VAL A 157 -14.32 -3.83 -6.24
C VAL A 157 -12.99 -4.53 -6.59
N ILE A 158 -11.89 -4.10 -5.99
CA ILE A 158 -10.58 -4.71 -6.23
C ILE A 158 -10.53 -6.15 -5.66
N SER A 159 -11.10 -6.38 -4.47
CA SER A 159 -11.17 -7.70 -3.84
C SER A 159 -11.98 -8.68 -4.68
N GLU A 160 -13.13 -8.25 -5.21
CA GLU A 160 -13.97 -9.05 -6.11
C GLU A 160 -13.22 -9.41 -7.38
N LYS A 161 -12.47 -8.46 -7.95
CA LYS A 161 -11.64 -8.72 -9.13
C LYS A 161 -10.51 -9.72 -8.86
N MET A 162 -9.86 -9.63 -7.70
CA MET A 162 -8.86 -10.61 -7.26
C MET A 162 -9.49 -12.00 -7.09
N ALA A 163 -10.69 -12.08 -6.49
CA ALA A 163 -11.42 -13.33 -6.32
C ALA A 163 -11.76 -13.98 -7.68
N THR A 164 -12.29 -13.21 -8.64
CA THR A 164 -12.54 -13.71 -10.00
C THR A 164 -11.27 -14.23 -10.68
N LEU A 165 -10.12 -13.57 -10.47
CA LEU A 165 -8.85 -14.05 -11.01
C LEU A 165 -8.43 -15.38 -10.35
N GLN A 166 -8.58 -15.50 -9.03
CA GLN A 166 -8.29 -16.73 -8.29
C GLN A 166 -9.21 -17.88 -8.72
N GLU A 167 -10.51 -17.62 -8.89
CA GLU A 167 -11.48 -18.60 -9.40
C GLU A 167 -11.11 -19.08 -10.81
N SER A 168 -10.62 -18.17 -11.66
CA SER A 168 -10.20 -18.54 -13.01
C SER A 168 -9.04 -19.54 -13.03
N ALA A 169 -8.25 -19.68 -11.96
CA ALA A 169 -7.17 -20.68 -11.92
C ALA A 169 -7.70 -22.12 -12.00
N ALA A 170 -8.98 -22.34 -11.70
CA ALA A 170 -9.67 -23.62 -11.80
C ALA A 170 -10.77 -23.61 -12.89
N ASP A 171 -10.66 -22.74 -13.90
CA ASP A 171 -11.60 -22.73 -15.02
C ASP A 171 -11.47 -24.00 -15.89
N THR A 172 -12.55 -24.35 -16.59
CA THR A 172 -12.62 -25.57 -17.41
C THR A 172 -11.47 -25.65 -18.42
N ASN A 173 -11.11 -24.53 -19.05
CA ASN A 173 -10.04 -24.47 -20.03
C ASN A 173 -8.67 -24.80 -19.39
N THR A 174 -8.35 -24.20 -18.24
CA THR A 174 -7.11 -24.45 -17.49
C THR A 174 -7.02 -25.90 -17.07
N VAL A 175 -8.11 -26.48 -16.57
CA VAL A 175 -8.18 -27.88 -16.14
C VAL A 175 -8.02 -28.84 -17.31
N ASP A 176 -8.71 -28.59 -18.43
CA ASP A 176 -8.67 -29.45 -19.61
C ASP A 176 -7.27 -29.45 -20.26
N LEU A 177 -6.65 -28.26 -20.39
CA LEU A 177 -5.25 -28.14 -20.87
C LEU A 177 -4.28 -28.87 -19.95
N SER A 178 -4.42 -28.72 -18.63
CA SER A 178 -3.57 -29.39 -17.63
C SER A 178 -3.71 -30.91 -17.70
N ASN A 179 -4.94 -31.43 -17.83
CA ASN A 179 -5.21 -32.85 -17.99
C ASN A 179 -4.61 -33.39 -19.29
N THR A 180 -4.81 -32.67 -20.40
CA THR A 180 -4.28 -33.04 -21.71
C THR A 180 -2.76 -33.17 -21.69
N ILE A 181 -2.07 -32.18 -21.12
CA ILE A 181 -0.60 -32.21 -20.96
C ILE A 181 -0.18 -33.40 -20.09
N SER A 182 -0.88 -33.64 -18.97
CA SER A 182 -0.59 -34.76 -18.05
C SER A 182 -0.79 -36.14 -18.69
N GLU A 183 -1.75 -36.27 -19.62
CA GLU A 183 -1.97 -37.49 -20.41
C GLU A 183 -0.90 -37.68 -21.48
N MET A 184 -0.55 -36.62 -22.22
CA MET A 184 0.50 -36.66 -23.24
C MET A 184 1.86 -37.01 -22.63
N MET A 185 2.19 -36.48 -21.44
CA MET A 185 3.42 -36.84 -20.72
C MET A 185 3.47 -38.31 -20.29
N ARG A 186 2.32 -38.96 -20.07
CA ARG A 186 2.24 -40.38 -19.72
C ARG A 186 2.37 -41.29 -20.95
N ASN A 187 2.00 -40.80 -22.12
CA ASN A 187 1.95 -41.57 -23.36
C ASN A 187 3.19 -41.36 -24.27
N ASP A 188 4.19 -40.59 -23.83
CA ASP A 188 5.46 -40.30 -24.56
C ASP A 188 5.25 -39.66 -25.95
N GLU A 189 4.17 -38.90 -26.12
CA GLU A 189 3.82 -38.20 -27.37
C GLU A 189 4.50 -36.82 -27.43
N GLY A 190 5.71 -36.77 -27.98
CA GLY A 190 6.59 -35.58 -27.92
C GLY A 190 6.18 -34.35 -28.73
N GLU A 191 5.39 -34.48 -29.81
CA GLU A 191 5.11 -33.36 -30.73
C GLU A 191 3.81 -32.61 -30.40
N GLY A 192 2.73 -33.32 -30.04
CA GLY A 192 1.45 -32.73 -29.58
C GLY A 192 1.52 -32.12 -28.17
N SER A 193 2.47 -32.59 -27.35
CA SER A 193 2.73 -32.03 -26.02
C SER A 193 3.17 -30.56 -26.09
N LYS A 194 3.96 -30.18 -27.10
CA LYS A 194 4.53 -28.84 -27.19
C LYS A 194 3.48 -27.75 -27.46
N GLU A 195 2.52 -28.02 -28.35
CA GLU A 195 1.44 -27.07 -28.67
C GLU A 195 0.51 -26.81 -27.46
N SER A 196 0.15 -27.87 -26.73
CA SER A 196 -0.67 -27.76 -25.52
C SER A 196 0.05 -27.01 -24.40
N VAL A 197 1.36 -27.22 -24.24
CA VAL A 197 2.21 -26.48 -23.29
C VAL A 197 2.27 -25.00 -23.66
N GLU A 198 2.51 -24.65 -24.93
CA GLU A 198 2.51 -23.26 -25.40
C GLU A 198 1.16 -22.56 -25.15
N LYS A 199 0.04 -23.26 -25.37
CA LYS A 199 -1.30 -22.75 -25.06
C LYS A 199 -1.47 -22.48 -23.56
N LEU A 200 -1.04 -23.41 -22.70
CA LEU A 200 -1.10 -23.24 -21.25
C LEU A 200 -0.23 -22.05 -20.78
N ASP A 201 0.98 -21.91 -21.32
CA ASP A 201 1.86 -20.78 -21.01
C ASP A 201 1.21 -19.44 -21.38
N SER A 202 0.63 -19.35 -22.58
CA SER A 202 -0.09 -18.14 -23.01
C SER A 202 -1.27 -17.79 -22.08
N LEU A 203 -1.97 -18.82 -21.57
CA LEU A 203 -3.06 -18.65 -20.62
C LEU A 203 -2.53 -18.14 -19.26
N MET A 204 -1.40 -18.66 -18.79
CA MET A 204 -0.76 -18.20 -17.55
C MET A 204 -0.25 -16.76 -17.67
N GLU A 205 0.34 -16.37 -18.80
CA GLU A 205 0.74 -14.98 -19.05
C GLU A 205 -0.47 -14.04 -19.02
N SER A 206 -1.60 -14.42 -19.63
CA SER A 206 -2.82 -13.61 -19.55
C SER A 206 -3.35 -13.43 -18.12
N LYS A 207 -3.11 -14.40 -17.22
CA LYS A 207 -3.47 -14.31 -15.80
C LYS A 207 -2.50 -13.41 -15.03
N LYS A 208 -1.20 -13.42 -15.39
CA LYS A 208 -0.20 -12.48 -14.87
C LYS A 208 -0.54 -11.04 -15.23
N ASP A 209 -0.99 -10.77 -16.45
CA ASP A 209 -1.44 -9.43 -16.88
C ASP A 209 -2.60 -8.92 -16.00
N LYS A 210 -3.60 -9.77 -15.76
CA LYS A 210 -4.72 -9.45 -14.86
C LYS A 210 -4.26 -9.21 -13.42
N LEU A 211 -3.29 -9.98 -12.95
CA LEU A 211 -2.71 -9.82 -11.61
C LEU A 211 -1.97 -8.48 -11.48
N GLN A 212 -1.24 -8.07 -12.52
CA GLN A 212 -0.59 -6.77 -12.60
C GLN A 212 -1.62 -5.63 -12.56
N GLU A 213 -2.75 -5.77 -13.26
CA GLU A 213 -3.82 -4.78 -13.23
C GLU A 213 -4.43 -4.65 -11.82
N VAL A 214 -4.73 -5.77 -11.15
CA VAL A 214 -5.23 -5.78 -9.76
C VAL A 214 -4.23 -5.13 -8.81
N LEU A 215 -2.94 -5.44 -8.94
CA LEU A 215 -1.88 -4.83 -8.14
C LEU A 215 -1.83 -3.31 -8.34
N HIS A 216 -1.86 -2.85 -9.59
CA HIS A 216 -1.86 -1.43 -9.92
C HIS A 216 -3.07 -0.70 -9.32
N MET A 217 -4.26 -1.28 -9.39
CA MET A 217 -5.46 -0.72 -8.76
C MET A 217 -5.31 -0.60 -7.23
N ALA A 218 -4.74 -1.63 -6.59
CA ALA A 218 -4.52 -1.63 -5.15
C ALA A 218 -3.48 -0.58 -4.72
N ASP A 219 -2.35 -0.49 -5.41
CA ASP A 219 -1.29 0.48 -5.12
C ASP A 219 -1.76 1.92 -5.40
N SER A 220 -2.55 2.13 -6.45
CA SER A 220 -3.17 3.43 -6.74
C SER A 220 -4.12 3.85 -5.63
N LEU A 221 -4.95 2.93 -5.13
CA LEU A 221 -5.88 3.23 -4.03
C LEU A 221 -5.14 3.57 -2.73
N ARG A 222 -4.02 2.89 -2.43
CA ARG A 222 -3.18 3.22 -1.26
C ARG A 222 -2.69 4.66 -1.32
N MET A 223 -2.14 5.08 -2.46
CA MET A 223 -1.67 6.46 -2.63
C MET A 223 -2.79 7.48 -2.65
N GLU A 224 -3.93 7.17 -3.30
CA GLU A 224 -5.10 8.03 -3.30
C GLU A 224 -5.61 8.26 -1.87
N THR A 225 -5.75 7.19 -1.08
CA THR A 225 -6.18 7.29 0.32
C THR A 225 -5.20 8.09 1.16
N LEU A 226 -3.89 7.80 1.07
CA LEU A 226 -2.85 8.51 1.84
C LEU A 226 -2.88 10.03 1.54
N ARG A 227 -2.86 10.40 0.26
CA ARG A 227 -2.92 11.82 -0.16
C ARG A 227 -4.20 12.49 0.27
N SER A 228 -5.34 11.81 0.08
CA SER A 228 -6.64 12.38 0.44
C SER A 228 -6.76 12.67 1.94
N VAL A 229 -6.17 11.82 2.81
CA VAL A 229 -6.13 12.11 4.26
C VAL A 229 -5.28 13.35 4.50
N VAL A 230 -4.04 13.41 3.98
CA VAL A 230 -3.14 14.56 4.14
C VAL A 230 -3.80 15.87 3.65
N GLU A 231 -4.51 15.85 2.52
CA GLU A 231 -5.23 17.01 1.96
C GLU A 231 -6.46 17.47 2.80
N ILE A 232 -6.92 16.64 3.72
CA ILE A 232 -7.99 17.01 4.66
C ILE A 232 -7.41 17.74 5.88
N LEU A 233 -6.17 17.43 6.26
CA LEU A 233 -5.54 17.87 7.50
C LEU A 233 -4.85 19.24 7.35
N THR A 234 -4.68 19.93 8.47
CA THR A 234 -3.73 21.04 8.55
C THR A 234 -2.29 20.51 8.50
N PRO A 235 -1.27 21.34 8.18
CA PRO A 235 0.11 20.88 8.11
C PRO A 235 0.58 20.15 9.38
N ILE A 236 0.30 20.71 10.56
CA ILE A 236 0.65 20.08 11.84
C ILE A 236 -0.12 18.77 12.09
N GLN A 237 -1.41 18.71 11.77
CA GLN A 237 -2.18 17.47 11.85
C GLN A 237 -1.62 16.39 10.91
N GLY A 238 -1.15 16.79 9.72
CA GLY A 238 -0.47 15.91 8.78
C GLY A 238 0.85 15.35 9.30
N VAL A 239 1.51 16.04 10.23
CA VAL A 239 2.71 15.53 10.91
C VAL A 239 2.36 14.47 11.96
N TYR A 240 1.21 14.60 12.62
CA TYR A 240 0.72 13.63 13.62
C TYR A 240 0.07 12.38 13.01
N PHE A 241 -0.28 12.40 11.72
CA PHE A 241 -0.88 11.29 10.97
C PHE A 241 0.19 10.32 10.43
#